data_AF-A0A4Y6HZY1-F1
#
_entry.id   AF-A0A4Y6HZY1-F1
#
_cell.length_a   1.000
_cell.length_b   1.000
_cell.length_c   1.000
_cell.angle_alpha   90.00
_cell.angle_beta   90.00
_cell.angle_gamma   90.00
#
_symmetry.space_group_name_H-M   'P 1'
#
loop_
_entity.id
_entity.type
_entity.pdbx_description
1 polymer ?
#
loop_
_entity_poly.entity_id
_entity_poly.type
_entity_poly.pdbx_seq_one_letter_code
_entity_poly.pdbx_strand_id
1 'polypeptide(L)'
;MSTEESIKQGVKYFSELLASSERLSVDLESVIQSYNYGGGFLGYVANRGNKYTFELAQSFSKEYSGGEKVSYPNPIAIPINGGWRYNYGNMFYVQLVTQYLVTTEFDDDTVQAIMDEALKYEGWRYVYGGASPTTSFDCSGLTQWTYGKAGINLPRTAQQQYDVTQHIPLSEAQAGDLVFFHSTYNAGSYITHVGIYLGNNRMFHAGDPIGYADLTSPYWQQHLVGAGRIKQ
;
A
#
# COMPACT_ATOMS: atom_id res chain seq x y z
N MET A 1 17.84 -7.44 18.92
CA MET A 1 17.45 -6.20 18.24
C MET A 1 15.96 -6.00 18.47
N SER A 2 15.57 -4.93 19.14
CA SER A 2 14.16 -4.56 19.31
C SER A 2 13.56 -4.08 17.98
N THR A 3 12.23 -3.94 17.91
CA THR A 3 11.55 -3.35 16.75
C THR A 3 12.10 -1.95 16.45
N GLU A 4 12.31 -1.13 17.48
CA GLU A 4 12.83 0.23 17.35
C GLU A 4 14.28 0.25 16.83
N GLU A 5 15.14 -0.62 17.35
CA GLU A 5 16.52 -0.75 16.86
C GLU A 5 16.56 -1.22 15.40
N SER A 6 15.66 -2.13 15.02
CA SER A 6 15.52 -2.63 13.64
C SER A 6 15.12 -1.52 12.68
N ILE A 7 14.11 -0.72 13.06
CA ILE A 7 13.65 0.43 12.27
C ILE A 7 14.79 1.45 12.10
N LYS A 8 15.45 1.81 13.20
CA LYS A 8 16.56 2.77 13.19
C LYS A 8 17.70 2.31 12.27
N GLN A 9 18.08 1.03 12.35
CA GLN A 9 19.15 0.49 11.51
C GLN A 9 18.72 0.37 10.04
N GLY A 10 17.47 -0.02 9.78
CA GLY A 10 16.93 -0.10 8.42
C GLY A 10 16.89 1.26 7.73
N VAL A 11 16.37 2.30 8.40
CA VAL A 11 16.33 3.68 7.90
C VAL A 11 17.73 4.22 7.64
N LYS A 12 18.67 3.99 8.57
CA LYS A 12 20.07 4.37 8.40
C LYS A 12 20.68 3.72 7.17
N TYR A 13 20.47 2.41 7.00
CA TYR A 13 21.05 1.69 5.87
C TYR A 13 20.47 2.12 4.53
N PHE A 14 19.15 2.34 4.47
CA PHE A 14 18.49 2.81 3.25
C PHE A 14 18.96 4.23 2.85
N SER A 15 19.19 5.13 3.82
CA SER A 15 19.72 6.47 3.53
C SER A 15 21.16 6.44 3.02
N GLU A 16 22.00 5.51 3.51
CA GLU A 16 23.35 5.29 2.99
C GLU A 16 23.32 4.80 1.52
N LEU A 17 22.39 3.91 1.19
CA LEU A 17 22.17 3.44 -0.19
C LEU A 17 21.67 4.56 -1.11
N LEU A 18 20.70 5.37 -0.65
CA LEU A 18 20.22 6.55 -1.38
C LEU A 18 21.36 7.51 -1.70
N ALA A 19 22.16 7.89 -0.70
CA ALA A 19 23.31 8.78 -0.91
C ALA A 19 24.33 8.19 -1.89
N SER A 20 24.50 6.86 -1.92
CA SER A 20 25.34 6.20 -2.91
C SER A 20 24.72 6.19 -4.30
N SER A 21 23.40 6.06 -4.41
CA SER A 21 22.70 6.09 -5.70
C SER A 21 22.77 7.45 -6.37
N GLU A 22 22.65 8.54 -5.62
CA GLU A 22 22.79 9.91 -6.12
C GLU A 22 24.18 10.14 -6.72
N ARG A 23 25.24 9.72 -6.01
CA ARG A 23 26.63 9.81 -6.50
C ARG A 23 26.86 9.00 -7.78
N LEU A 24 26.18 7.87 -7.92
CA LEU A 24 26.28 6.98 -9.08
C LEU A 24 25.25 7.30 -10.18
N SER A 25 24.34 8.23 -9.93
CA SER A 25 23.21 8.56 -10.81
C SER A 25 22.35 7.34 -11.19
N VAL A 26 22.04 6.47 -10.22
CA VAL A 26 21.17 5.29 -10.43
C VAL A 26 19.79 5.47 -9.78
N ASP A 27 18.79 4.76 -10.29
CA ASP A 27 17.38 4.88 -9.91
C ASP A 27 17.02 4.30 -8.53
N LEU A 28 15.82 4.64 -8.05
CA LEU A 28 15.29 4.21 -6.76
C LEU A 28 15.10 2.68 -6.69
N GLU A 29 14.70 2.05 -7.79
CA GLU A 29 14.57 0.60 -7.88
C GLU A 29 15.91 -0.10 -7.63
N SER A 30 17.03 0.48 -8.07
CA SER A 30 18.37 -0.02 -7.73
C SER A 30 18.67 0.09 -6.24
N VAL A 31 18.19 1.14 -5.57
CA VAL A 31 18.30 1.31 -4.10
C VAL A 31 17.47 0.25 -3.38
N ILE A 32 16.22 0.05 -3.80
CA ILE A 32 15.33 -0.99 -3.26
C ILE A 32 16.00 -2.36 -3.37
N GLN A 33 16.49 -2.72 -4.56
CA GLN A 33 17.18 -4.00 -4.76
C GLN A 33 18.48 -4.09 -3.94
N SER A 34 19.21 -2.99 -3.77
CA SER A 34 20.44 -2.95 -2.97
C SER A 34 20.20 -3.10 -1.47
N TYR A 35 19.00 -2.84 -0.96
CA TYR A 35 18.65 -3.21 0.42
C TYR A 35 18.70 -4.73 0.61
N ASN A 36 18.38 -5.50 -0.44
CA ASN A 36 18.44 -6.96 -0.43
C ASN A 36 19.81 -7.53 -0.85
N TYR A 37 20.48 -6.91 -1.82
CA TYR A 37 21.76 -7.37 -2.39
C TYR A 37 23.01 -6.73 -1.80
N GLY A 38 22.84 -5.70 -0.98
CA GLY A 38 23.93 -4.84 -0.57
C GLY A 38 24.28 -3.77 -1.61
N GLY A 39 25.00 -2.74 -1.18
CA GLY A 39 25.35 -1.58 -2.00
C GLY A 39 26.22 -1.87 -3.24
N GLY A 40 26.82 -3.06 -3.33
CA GLY A 40 27.57 -3.49 -4.52
C GLY A 40 26.70 -3.55 -5.78
N PHE A 41 25.39 -3.77 -5.63
CA PHE A 41 24.46 -3.77 -6.75
C PHE A 41 24.30 -2.39 -7.42
N LEU A 42 24.40 -1.29 -6.67
CA LEU A 42 24.39 0.06 -7.24
C LEU A 42 25.53 0.27 -8.24
N GLY A 43 26.74 -0.18 -7.89
CA GLY A 43 27.89 -0.14 -8.80
C GLY A 43 27.72 -1.06 -10.00
N TYR A 44 27.06 -2.21 -9.81
CA TYR A 44 26.76 -3.14 -10.91
C TYR A 44 25.83 -2.51 -11.96
N VAL A 45 24.79 -1.79 -11.51
CA VAL A 45 23.83 -1.06 -12.36
C VAL A 45 24.47 0.17 -13.00
N ALA A 46 25.28 0.92 -12.25
CA ALA A 46 25.94 2.13 -12.77
C ALA A 46 26.80 1.83 -14.01
N ASN A 47 27.48 0.68 -14.02
CA ASN A 47 28.30 0.25 -15.16
C ASN A 47 27.48 -0.34 -16.33
N ARG A 48 26.15 -0.41 -16.22
CA ARG A 48 25.24 -1.09 -17.16
C ARG A 48 24.00 -0.26 -17.50
N GLY A 49 24.18 1.05 -17.62
CA GLY A 49 23.14 1.97 -18.10
C GLY A 49 22.36 2.67 -16.99
N ASN A 50 22.84 2.63 -15.74
CA ASN A 50 22.34 3.40 -14.60
C ASN A 50 20.88 3.15 -14.18
N LYS A 51 20.21 2.17 -14.80
CA LYS A 51 18.79 1.89 -14.55
C LYS A 51 18.59 0.43 -14.15
N TYR A 52 17.77 0.21 -13.13
CA TYR A 52 17.36 -1.12 -12.73
C TYR A 52 16.64 -1.83 -13.88
N THR A 53 16.94 -3.12 -14.03
CA THR A 53 16.12 -4.06 -14.79
C THR A 53 16.10 -5.40 -14.05
N PHE A 54 15.06 -6.19 -14.29
CA PHE A 54 14.98 -7.53 -13.73
C PHE A 54 16.14 -8.42 -14.22
N GLU A 55 16.58 -8.23 -15.47
CA GLU A 55 17.71 -8.94 -16.08
C GLU A 55 19.03 -8.65 -15.35
N LEU A 56 19.25 -7.40 -14.93
CA LEU A 56 20.43 -7.03 -14.13
C LEU A 56 20.36 -7.67 -12.74
N ALA A 57 19.20 -7.65 -12.08
CA ALA A 57 19.01 -8.31 -10.78
C ALA A 57 19.26 -9.82 -10.88
N GLN A 58 18.71 -10.46 -11.91
CA GLN A 58 18.91 -11.88 -12.18
C GLN A 58 20.39 -12.20 -12.47
N SER A 59 21.06 -11.40 -13.28
CA SER A 59 22.47 -11.59 -13.63
C SER A 59 23.38 -11.44 -12.41
N PHE A 60 23.14 -10.42 -11.59
CA PHE A 60 23.87 -10.23 -10.33
C PHE A 60 23.71 -11.43 -9.39
N SER A 61 22.47 -11.90 -9.18
CA SER A 61 22.19 -13.07 -8.36
C SER A 61 22.86 -14.34 -8.89
N LYS A 62 22.87 -14.53 -10.23
CA LYS A 62 23.55 -15.64 -10.88
C LYS A 62 25.05 -15.63 -10.63
N GLU A 63 25.71 -14.48 -10.81
CA GLU A 63 27.15 -14.32 -10.60
C GLU A 63 27.54 -14.66 -9.15
N TYR A 64 26.79 -14.14 -8.17
CA TYR A 64 27.10 -14.33 -6.75
C TYR A 64 26.70 -15.69 -6.18
N SER A 65 25.75 -16.39 -6.82
CA SER A 65 25.38 -17.76 -6.46
C SER A 65 26.21 -18.83 -7.18
N GLY A 66 27.13 -18.44 -8.08
CA GLY A 66 27.80 -19.41 -8.96
C GLY A 66 26.83 -20.14 -9.90
N GLY A 67 25.66 -19.57 -10.16
CA GLY A 67 24.59 -20.17 -10.97
C GLY A 67 23.71 -21.18 -10.25
N GLU A 68 23.88 -21.38 -8.94
CA GLU A 68 23.03 -22.26 -8.14
C GLU A 68 21.59 -21.72 -8.08
N LYS A 69 20.61 -22.60 -8.29
CA LYS A 69 19.18 -22.27 -8.23
C LYS A 69 18.52 -22.91 -7.03
N VAL A 70 17.54 -22.21 -6.46
CA VAL A 70 16.67 -22.71 -5.39
C VAL A 70 15.20 -22.57 -5.77
N SER A 71 14.38 -23.50 -5.27
CA SER A 71 12.93 -23.44 -5.42
C SER A 71 12.38 -22.17 -4.76
N TYR A 72 11.45 -21.52 -5.45
CA TYR A 72 10.80 -20.29 -4.99
C TYR A 72 9.36 -20.24 -5.51
N PRO A 73 8.42 -20.98 -4.90
CA PRO A 73 7.04 -21.10 -5.35
C PRO A 73 6.21 -19.86 -4.97
N ASN A 74 6.70 -18.68 -5.33
CA ASN A 74 6.01 -17.42 -5.12
C ASN A 74 5.16 -17.07 -6.37
N PRO A 75 3.92 -16.55 -6.22
CA PRO A 75 3.06 -16.18 -7.34
C PRO A 75 3.64 -15.19 -8.35
N ILE A 76 4.65 -14.38 -7.96
CA ILE A 76 5.38 -13.51 -8.90
C ILE A 76 6.37 -14.32 -9.74
N ALA A 77 7.06 -15.27 -9.12
CA ALA A 77 8.13 -16.02 -9.77
C ALA A 77 7.60 -17.13 -10.70
N ILE A 78 6.50 -17.79 -10.32
CA ILE A 78 5.86 -18.86 -11.08
C ILE A 78 5.59 -18.48 -12.55
N PRO A 79 4.88 -17.37 -12.85
CA PRO A 79 4.61 -16.98 -14.24
C PRO A 79 5.86 -16.51 -15.00
N ILE A 80 6.92 -16.08 -14.30
CA ILE A 80 8.15 -15.57 -14.93
C ILE A 80 9.09 -16.71 -15.32
N ASN A 81 9.29 -17.70 -14.45
CA ASN A 81 10.31 -18.73 -14.68
C ASN A 81 9.97 -20.13 -14.15
N GLY A 82 8.74 -20.36 -13.69
CA GLY A 82 8.32 -21.63 -13.09
C GLY A 82 8.58 -21.74 -11.59
N GLY A 83 8.93 -20.65 -10.91
CA GLY A 83 9.02 -20.60 -9.46
C GLY A 83 10.40 -20.99 -8.92
N TRP A 84 11.45 -20.35 -9.43
CA TRP A 84 12.81 -20.49 -8.89
C TRP A 84 13.54 -19.15 -8.83
N ARG A 85 14.62 -19.08 -8.05
CA ARG A 85 15.58 -17.96 -8.07
C ARG A 85 17.01 -18.45 -7.94
N TYR A 86 17.98 -17.62 -8.31
CA TYR A 86 19.38 -17.88 -8.00
C TYR A 86 19.61 -17.78 -6.47
N ASN A 87 20.56 -18.55 -5.95
CA ASN A 87 20.81 -18.71 -4.51
C ASN A 87 21.60 -17.53 -3.90
N TYR A 88 21.27 -16.31 -4.26
CA TYR A 88 21.85 -15.09 -3.68
C TYR A 88 20.81 -13.98 -3.62
N GLY A 89 20.45 -13.56 -2.40
CA GLY A 89 19.34 -12.64 -2.15
C GLY A 89 18.05 -13.04 -2.87
N ASN A 90 17.28 -12.07 -3.37
CA ASN A 90 16.06 -12.29 -4.12
C ASN A 90 15.98 -11.36 -5.35
N MET A 91 16.05 -11.95 -6.55
CA MET A 91 15.98 -11.21 -7.82
C MET A 91 14.61 -10.62 -8.13
N PHE A 92 13.59 -11.00 -7.36
CA PHE A 92 12.23 -10.45 -7.43
C PHE A 92 11.96 -9.38 -6.36
N TYR A 93 12.98 -8.89 -5.64
CA TYR A 93 12.78 -8.02 -4.48
C TYR A 93 12.08 -6.69 -4.84
N VAL A 94 12.42 -6.08 -5.98
CA VAL A 94 11.72 -4.88 -6.45
C VAL A 94 10.24 -5.18 -6.72
N GLN A 95 9.90 -6.27 -7.41
CA GLN A 95 8.50 -6.67 -7.63
C GLN A 95 7.74 -6.97 -6.33
N LEU A 96 8.44 -7.51 -5.32
CA LEU A 96 7.87 -7.75 -4.01
C LEU A 96 7.57 -6.44 -3.29
N VAL A 97 8.54 -5.52 -3.22
CA VAL A 97 8.39 -4.26 -2.50
C VAL A 97 7.39 -3.33 -3.19
N THR A 98 7.41 -3.26 -4.52
CA THR A 98 6.53 -2.38 -5.30
C THR A 98 5.05 -2.72 -5.17
N GLN A 99 4.68 -3.97 -4.86
CA GLN A 99 3.29 -4.30 -4.47
C GLN A 99 2.82 -3.56 -3.23
N TYR A 100 3.75 -3.08 -2.39
CA TYR A 100 3.46 -2.38 -1.16
C TYR A 100 3.73 -0.88 -1.17
N LEU A 101 4.33 -0.36 -2.24
CA LEU A 101 4.44 1.07 -2.44
C LEU A 101 3.05 1.61 -2.79
N VAL A 102 2.38 2.16 -1.78
CA VAL A 102 1.16 2.95 -1.97
C VAL A 102 1.58 4.33 -2.44
N THR A 103 0.98 4.78 -3.54
CA THR A 103 1.06 6.16 -3.98
C THR A 103 0.49 7.05 -2.90
N THR A 104 1.34 7.95 -2.37
CA THR A 104 0.89 9.10 -1.57
C THR A 104 0.56 10.30 -2.45
N GLU A 105 0.89 10.22 -3.75
CA GLU A 105 0.52 11.18 -4.76
C GLU A 105 -0.54 10.57 -5.68
N PHE A 106 -1.70 11.23 -5.74
CA PHE A 106 -2.81 10.86 -6.60
C PHE A 106 -2.93 11.90 -7.72
N ASP A 107 -3.22 11.44 -8.94
CA ASP A 107 -3.42 12.34 -10.09
C ASP A 107 -4.65 13.25 -9.94
N ASP A 108 -5.57 12.91 -9.03
CA ASP A 108 -6.76 13.69 -8.70
C ASP A 108 -6.55 14.50 -7.41
N ASP A 109 -6.58 15.84 -7.54
CA ASP A 109 -6.38 16.78 -6.44
C ASP A 109 -7.37 16.59 -5.28
N THR A 110 -8.58 16.13 -5.57
CA THR A 110 -9.61 15.86 -4.55
C THR A 110 -9.23 14.63 -3.73
N VAL A 111 -8.76 13.56 -4.41
CA VAL A 111 -8.28 12.35 -3.76
C VAL A 111 -7.04 12.66 -2.92
N GLN A 112 -6.13 13.49 -3.44
CA GLN A 112 -4.98 13.96 -2.68
C GLN A 112 -5.41 14.68 -1.40
N ALA A 113 -6.34 15.63 -1.49
CA ALA A 113 -6.83 16.38 -0.33
C ALA A 113 -7.51 15.47 0.72
N ILE A 114 -8.27 14.46 0.28
CA ILE A 114 -8.88 13.46 1.17
C ILE A 114 -7.78 12.72 1.95
N MET A 115 -6.75 12.24 1.26
CA MET A 115 -5.71 11.43 1.86
C MET A 115 -4.73 12.23 2.72
N ASP A 116 -4.38 13.45 2.31
CA ASP A 116 -3.59 14.38 3.13
C ASP A 116 -4.26 14.66 4.48
N GLU A 117 -5.59 14.77 4.50
CA GLU A 117 -6.33 14.90 5.75
C GLU A 117 -6.38 13.57 6.51
N ALA A 118 -6.66 12.46 5.84
CA ALA A 118 -6.80 11.14 6.48
C ALA A 118 -5.51 10.70 7.20
N LEU A 119 -4.35 10.94 6.59
CA LEU A 119 -3.04 10.52 7.10
C LEU A 119 -2.64 11.23 8.41
N LYS A 120 -3.23 12.38 8.72
CA LYS A 120 -3.04 13.06 10.02
C LYS A 120 -3.53 12.22 11.20
N TYR A 121 -4.38 11.23 10.93
CA TYR A 121 -5.00 10.36 11.93
C TYR A 121 -4.50 8.92 11.86
N GLU A 122 -3.49 8.61 11.03
CA GLU A 122 -2.88 7.29 11.01
C GLU A 122 -2.35 6.92 12.40
N GLY A 123 -2.65 5.70 12.86
CA GLY A 123 -2.27 5.21 14.18
C GLY A 123 -3.19 5.65 15.33
N TRP A 124 -4.18 6.52 15.09
CA TRP A 124 -5.13 6.91 16.13
C TRP A 124 -6.09 5.78 16.48
N ARG A 125 -6.69 5.82 17.68
CA ARG A 125 -7.65 4.80 18.12
C ARG A 125 -9.02 4.99 17.50
N TYR A 126 -9.69 3.90 17.20
CA TYR A 126 -11.11 3.90 16.86
C TYR A 126 -11.96 4.42 18.01
N VAL A 127 -12.93 5.30 17.73
CA VAL A 127 -13.93 5.75 18.72
C VAL A 127 -15.32 5.69 18.10
N TYR A 128 -16.16 4.79 18.60
CA TYR A 128 -17.56 4.65 18.16
C TYR A 128 -18.32 5.97 18.32
N GLY A 129 -18.94 6.46 17.24
CA GLY A 129 -19.65 7.74 17.22
C GLY A 129 -18.74 8.95 16.94
N GLY A 130 -17.41 8.77 16.99
CA GLY A 130 -16.45 9.83 16.69
C GLY A 130 -16.50 10.28 15.23
N ALA A 131 -16.45 11.59 15.02
CA ALA A 131 -16.52 12.20 13.68
C ALA A 131 -15.70 13.49 13.56
N SER A 132 -14.72 13.68 14.43
CA SER A 132 -13.83 14.84 14.41
C SER A 132 -12.50 14.54 15.09
N PRO A 133 -11.46 15.36 14.85
CA PRO A 133 -10.15 15.19 15.49
C PRO A 133 -10.20 15.29 17.02
N THR A 134 -11.21 15.96 17.59
CA THR A 134 -11.33 16.08 19.06
C THR A 134 -11.91 14.82 19.70
N THR A 135 -12.68 14.02 18.95
CA THR A 135 -13.28 12.77 19.43
C THR A 135 -12.58 11.52 18.92
N SER A 136 -11.60 11.67 18.03
CA SER A 136 -11.23 10.64 17.06
C SER A 136 -12.43 10.23 16.19
N PHE A 137 -12.31 9.10 15.48
CA PHE A 137 -13.22 8.71 14.42
C PHE A 137 -13.73 7.28 14.56
N ASP A 138 -14.97 7.06 14.13
CA ASP A 138 -15.42 5.78 13.59
C ASP A 138 -15.26 5.74 12.06
N CYS A 139 -15.58 4.60 11.44
CA CYS A 139 -15.39 4.36 10.01
C CYS A 139 -16.03 5.44 9.14
N SER A 140 -17.33 5.69 9.34
CA SER A 140 -18.09 6.69 8.60
C SER A 140 -17.82 8.13 9.02
N GLY A 141 -17.38 8.37 10.25
CA GLY A 141 -16.95 9.67 10.73
C GLY A 141 -15.63 10.11 10.09
N LEU A 142 -14.69 9.19 9.88
CA LEU A 142 -13.44 9.47 9.17
C LEU A 142 -13.70 9.85 7.72
N THR A 143 -14.50 9.06 7.00
CA THR A 143 -14.84 9.37 5.59
C THR A 143 -15.62 10.67 5.50
N GLN A 144 -16.61 10.90 6.38
CA GLN A 144 -17.34 12.18 6.39
C GLN A 144 -16.41 13.38 6.58
N TRP A 145 -15.49 13.30 7.53
CA TRP A 145 -14.56 14.40 7.83
C TRP A 145 -13.60 14.69 6.69
N THR A 146 -12.91 13.65 6.20
CA THR A 146 -11.87 13.77 5.17
C THR A 146 -12.44 14.25 3.83
N TYR A 147 -13.59 13.71 3.41
CA TYR A 147 -14.28 14.18 2.21
C TYR A 147 -14.83 15.59 2.39
N GLY A 148 -15.32 15.93 3.59
CA GLY A 148 -15.76 17.30 3.90
C GLY A 148 -14.62 18.33 3.78
N LYS A 149 -13.39 17.96 4.15
CA LYS A 149 -12.20 18.80 3.97
C LYS A 149 -11.80 18.97 2.50
N ALA A 150 -12.13 17.99 1.66
CA ALA A 150 -12.01 18.08 0.21
C ALA A 150 -13.23 18.70 -0.49
N GLY A 151 -14.19 19.27 0.28
CA GLY A 151 -15.36 19.96 -0.27
C GLY A 151 -16.55 19.05 -0.61
N ILE A 152 -16.51 17.77 -0.26
CA ILE A 152 -17.55 16.78 -0.54
C ILE A 152 -18.35 16.48 0.73
N ASN A 153 -19.66 16.73 0.69
CA ASN A 153 -20.54 16.47 1.83
C ASN A 153 -21.06 15.04 1.81
N LEU A 154 -20.61 14.22 2.76
CA LEU A 154 -21.11 12.86 2.97
C LEU A 154 -22.07 12.78 4.16
N PRO A 155 -23.12 11.94 4.09
CA PRO A 155 -23.95 11.59 5.23
C PRO A 155 -23.15 10.94 6.38
N ARG A 156 -23.73 10.91 7.58
CA ARG A 156 -23.02 10.50 8.81
C ARG A 156 -22.75 9.00 8.89
N THR A 157 -23.66 8.15 8.42
CA THR A 157 -23.56 6.69 8.61
C THR A 157 -23.05 5.99 7.36
N ALA A 158 -22.37 4.85 7.52
CA ALA A 158 -21.86 4.05 6.40
C ALA A 158 -22.98 3.62 5.43
N GLN A 159 -24.15 3.25 5.96
CA GLN A 159 -25.32 2.93 5.13
C GLN A 159 -25.78 4.13 4.31
N GLN A 160 -25.90 5.32 4.91
CA GLN A 160 -26.32 6.51 4.15
C GLN A 160 -25.26 6.93 3.12
N GLN A 161 -23.97 6.77 3.41
CA GLN A 161 -22.89 7.00 2.44
C GLN A 161 -23.00 6.02 1.26
N TYR A 162 -23.29 4.75 1.54
CA TYR A 162 -23.57 3.76 0.50
C TYR A 162 -24.78 4.17 -0.35
N ASP A 163 -25.89 4.61 0.26
CA ASP A 163 -27.12 4.95 -0.44
C ASP A 163 -26.99 6.16 -1.40
N VAL A 164 -26.04 7.07 -1.14
CA VAL A 164 -25.81 8.26 -1.99
C VAL A 164 -24.72 8.08 -3.04
N THR A 165 -23.99 6.96 -3.02
CA THR A 165 -22.95 6.66 -4.02
C THR A 165 -23.49 5.86 -5.20
N GLN A 166 -22.82 5.94 -6.34
CA GLN A 166 -23.01 5.00 -7.44
C GLN A 166 -22.27 3.71 -7.14
N HIS A 167 -22.99 2.60 -7.00
CA HIS A 167 -22.38 1.29 -6.73
C HIS A 167 -21.65 0.76 -7.96
N ILE A 168 -20.41 0.34 -7.75
CA ILE A 168 -19.51 -0.21 -8.76
C ILE A 168 -18.78 -1.44 -8.19
N PRO A 169 -18.40 -2.43 -9.02
CA PRO A 169 -17.57 -3.53 -8.56
C PRO A 169 -16.18 -2.99 -8.16
N LEU A 170 -15.54 -3.64 -7.17
CA LEU A 170 -14.21 -3.23 -6.70
C LEU A 170 -13.16 -3.24 -7.83
N SER A 171 -13.34 -4.08 -8.86
CA SER A 171 -12.48 -4.13 -10.04
C SER A 171 -12.51 -2.86 -10.90
N GLU A 172 -13.55 -2.03 -10.79
CA GLU A 172 -13.69 -0.75 -11.48
C GLU A 172 -13.42 0.46 -10.56
N ALA A 173 -13.18 0.18 -9.28
CA ALA A 173 -12.93 1.19 -8.29
C ALA A 173 -11.57 1.86 -8.52
N GLN A 174 -11.52 3.16 -8.23
CA GLN A 174 -10.36 4.03 -8.32
C GLN A 174 -10.08 4.63 -6.95
N ALA A 175 -8.88 5.17 -6.77
CA ALA A 175 -8.54 5.86 -5.54
C ALA A 175 -9.55 6.99 -5.25
N GLY A 176 -10.01 7.08 -4.01
CA GLY A 176 -11.06 8.03 -3.60
C GLY A 176 -12.50 7.54 -3.76
N ASP A 177 -12.74 6.39 -4.39
CA ASP A 177 -14.02 5.69 -4.23
C ASP A 177 -14.14 5.15 -2.80
N LEU A 178 -15.36 5.02 -2.28
CA LEU A 178 -15.59 4.35 -0.99
C LEU A 178 -15.68 2.84 -1.19
N VAL A 179 -15.21 2.05 -0.23
CA VAL A 179 -15.40 0.59 -0.19
C VAL A 179 -16.24 0.21 1.03
N PHE A 180 -17.24 -0.65 0.82
CA PHE A 180 -18.27 -0.96 1.81
C PHE A 180 -18.27 -2.43 2.19
N PHE A 181 -18.63 -2.70 3.44
CA PHE A 181 -18.67 -4.05 4.00
C PHE A 181 -19.92 -4.28 4.83
N HIS A 182 -20.32 -5.55 4.94
CA HIS A 182 -21.47 -6.00 5.70
C HIS A 182 -21.05 -6.89 6.87
N SER A 183 -21.89 -6.99 7.90
CA SER A 183 -21.75 -7.95 9.01
C SER A 183 -20.39 -7.94 9.75
N THR A 184 -19.68 -6.81 9.75
CA THR A 184 -18.41 -6.64 10.51
C THR A 184 -18.65 -6.49 12.01
N TYR A 185 -19.86 -6.11 12.41
CA TYR A 185 -20.38 -6.14 13.77
C TYR A 185 -21.91 -6.27 13.74
N ASN A 186 -22.54 -6.51 14.90
CA ASN A 186 -23.99 -6.59 15.00
C ASN A 186 -24.63 -5.20 14.84
N ALA A 187 -25.25 -4.95 13.69
CA ALA A 187 -25.90 -3.69 13.35
C ALA A 187 -27.30 -3.94 12.77
N GLY A 188 -28.17 -2.93 12.85
CA GLY A 188 -29.50 -2.98 12.21
C GLY A 188 -29.49 -2.65 10.71
N SER A 189 -28.35 -2.25 10.15
CA SER A 189 -28.16 -1.92 8.73
C SER A 189 -27.38 -3.00 8.01
N TYR A 190 -27.55 -3.07 6.67
CA TYR A 190 -26.79 -4.00 5.84
C TYR A 190 -25.31 -3.61 5.77
N ILE A 191 -25.04 -2.33 5.51
CA ILE A 191 -23.68 -1.79 5.52
C ILE A 191 -23.28 -1.51 6.97
N THR A 192 -22.16 -2.11 7.37
CA THR A 192 -21.62 -2.01 8.73
C THR A 192 -20.24 -1.39 8.75
N HIS A 193 -19.52 -1.30 7.63
CA HIS A 193 -18.22 -0.63 7.59
C HIS A 193 -17.98 0.06 6.26
N VAL A 194 -17.16 1.12 6.30
CA VAL A 194 -16.74 1.89 5.13
C VAL A 194 -15.27 2.28 5.24
N GLY A 195 -14.58 2.30 4.11
CA GLY A 195 -13.20 2.81 3.98
C GLY A 195 -13.01 3.59 2.69
N ILE A 196 -11.86 4.26 2.58
CA ILE A 196 -11.41 5.01 1.40
C ILE A 196 -10.57 4.06 0.55
N TYR A 197 -11.03 3.72 -0.66
CA TYR A 197 -10.28 2.85 -1.55
C TYR A 197 -9.08 3.60 -2.14
N LEU A 198 -7.94 2.91 -2.27
CA LEU A 198 -6.67 3.50 -2.74
C LEU A 198 -6.13 2.87 -4.03
N GLY A 199 -6.88 1.94 -4.63
CA GLY A 199 -6.34 1.05 -5.65
C GLY A 199 -5.58 -0.14 -5.05
N ASN A 200 -5.12 -1.04 -5.93
CA ASN A 200 -4.29 -2.20 -5.56
C ASN A 200 -4.83 -3.04 -4.39
N ASN A 201 -6.16 -3.22 -4.32
CA ASN A 201 -6.83 -3.92 -3.22
C ASN A 201 -6.49 -3.37 -1.83
N ARG A 202 -6.33 -2.05 -1.70
CA ARG A 202 -6.08 -1.38 -0.43
C ARG A 202 -7.15 -0.37 -0.11
N MET A 203 -7.39 -0.20 1.19
CA MET A 203 -8.15 0.92 1.72
C MET A 203 -7.40 1.60 2.86
N PHE A 204 -7.72 2.87 3.09
CA PHE A 204 -7.50 3.55 4.37
C PHE A 204 -8.83 3.65 5.10
N HIS A 205 -8.86 3.28 6.38
CA HIS A 205 -10.10 3.30 7.15
C HIS A 205 -9.85 3.57 8.63
N ALA A 206 -10.90 3.99 9.34
CA ALA A 206 -10.88 3.92 10.79
C ALA A 206 -11.13 2.46 11.23
N GLY A 207 -10.05 1.68 11.18
CA GLY A 207 -9.90 0.45 11.98
C GLY A 207 -9.43 0.80 13.39
N ASP A 208 -8.93 -0.20 14.12
CA ASP A 208 -8.26 0.05 15.40
C ASP A 208 -6.85 -0.59 15.39
N PRO A 209 -5.80 0.20 15.12
CA PRO A 209 -5.81 1.66 14.88
C PRO A 209 -6.34 2.06 13.50
N ILE A 210 -6.60 3.36 13.32
CA ILE A 210 -6.87 3.99 12.02
C ILE A 210 -5.65 3.79 11.10
N GLY A 211 -5.87 3.34 9.87
CA GLY A 211 -4.78 3.10 8.93
C GLY A 211 -5.18 2.27 7.72
N TYR A 212 -4.16 1.69 7.10
CA TYR A 212 -4.29 0.88 5.90
C TYR A 212 -4.76 -0.54 6.19
N ALA A 213 -5.53 -1.10 5.26
CA ALA A 213 -5.91 -2.51 5.26
C ALA A 213 -5.79 -3.13 3.85
N ASP A 214 -5.36 -4.39 3.82
CA ASP A 214 -5.29 -5.22 2.62
C ASP A 214 -6.63 -5.95 2.41
N LEU A 215 -7.34 -5.57 1.35
CA LEU A 215 -8.64 -6.12 1.01
C LEU A 215 -8.56 -7.58 0.54
N THR A 216 -7.38 -8.10 0.19
CA THR A 216 -7.19 -9.51 -0.17
C THR A 216 -7.24 -10.46 1.02
N SER A 217 -7.21 -9.94 2.25
CA SER A 217 -7.33 -10.78 3.45
C SER A 217 -8.67 -11.54 3.47
N PRO A 218 -8.72 -12.78 3.98
CA PRO A 218 -9.95 -13.57 4.03
C PRO A 218 -11.11 -12.87 4.74
N TYR A 219 -10.81 -12.13 5.82
CA TYR A 219 -11.82 -11.36 6.55
C TYR A 219 -12.46 -10.30 5.66
N TRP A 220 -11.67 -9.43 5.03
CA TRP A 220 -12.22 -8.38 4.17
C TRP A 220 -12.93 -8.94 2.94
N GLN A 221 -12.43 -10.03 2.35
CA GLN A 221 -13.11 -10.70 1.24
C GLN A 221 -14.48 -11.27 1.64
N GLN A 222 -14.60 -11.84 2.84
CA GLN A 222 -15.86 -12.40 3.34
C GLN A 222 -16.93 -11.32 3.61
N HIS A 223 -16.50 -10.10 3.92
CA HIS A 223 -17.38 -9.00 4.30
C HIS A 223 -17.61 -7.97 3.18
N LEU A 224 -16.89 -8.07 2.06
CA LEU A 224 -16.91 -7.09 0.97
C LEU A 224 -18.29 -7.05 0.29
N VAL A 225 -18.90 -5.87 0.25
CA VAL A 225 -20.13 -5.60 -0.52
C VAL A 225 -19.77 -5.11 -1.92
N GLY A 226 -18.86 -4.14 -2.01
CA GLY A 226 -18.50 -3.47 -3.26
C GLY A 226 -17.93 -2.09 -3.01
N ALA A 227 -17.75 -1.32 -4.08
CA ALA A 227 -17.32 0.06 -4.02
C ALA A 227 -18.45 1.03 -4.39
N GLY A 228 -18.32 2.29 -4.00
CA GLY A 228 -19.24 3.35 -4.34
C GLY A 228 -18.51 4.62 -4.75
N ARG A 229 -18.82 5.09 -5.96
CA ARG A 229 -18.31 6.34 -6.50
C ARG A 229 -19.21 7.51 -6.12
N ILE A 230 -18.61 8.58 -5.66
CA ILE A 230 -19.34 9.81 -5.35
C ILE A 230 -19.76 10.48 -6.65
N LYS A 231 -21.05 10.79 -6.77
CA LYS A 231 -21.57 11.56 -7.91
C LYS A 231 -21.13 13.01 -7.73
N GLN A 232 -20.23 13.48 -8.59
CA GLN A 232 -19.88 14.91 -8.68
C GLN A 232 -21.04 15.72 -9.26
#